data_AF-P00853-F1
#
_entry.id   AF-P00853-F1
#
_cell.length_a   1.000
_cell.length_b   1.000
_cell.length_c   1.000
_cell.angle_alpha   90.00
_cell.angle_beta   90.00
_cell.angle_gamma   90.00
#
_symmetry.space_group_name_H-M   'P 1'
#
loop_
_entity.id
_entity.type
_entity.pdbx_description
1 polymer ?
#
loop_
_entity_poly.entity_id
_entity_poly.type
_entity_poly.pdbx_seq_one_letter_code
_entity_poly.pdbx_strand_id
1 'polypeptide(L)' 'MGNLNFVLSPLDQFEVRDLLSINANLLGNFHLSLTNIGLYLTIGIFLILTYSLLATNNNKIIPNNWSISQESIYATVH' A
#
# COMPACT_ATOMS: atom_id res chain seq x y z
N MET A 1 -27.37 -18.59 -4.53
CA MET A 1 -25.91 -18.78 -4.61
C MET A 1 -25.29 -17.46 -5.05
N GLY A 2 -24.44 -16.83 -4.25
CA GLY A 2 -23.61 -15.74 -4.77
C GLY A 2 -22.72 -16.30 -5.87
N ASN A 3 -22.62 -15.62 -7.01
CA ASN A 3 -21.65 -15.98 -8.05
C ASN A 3 -20.28 -16.08 -7.37
N LEU A 4 -19.78 -17.31 -7.23
CA LEU A 4 -18.38 -17.51 -6.89
C LEU A 4 -17.63 -16.89 -8.06
N ASN A 5 -17.01 -15.73 -7.85
CA ASN A 5 -16.10 -15.13 -8.80
C ASN A 5 -14.93 -16.11 -8.94
N PHE A 6 -15.06 -17.08 -9.83
CA PHE A 6 -13.98 -17.98 -10.18
C PHE A 6 -12.87 -17.12 -10.73
N VAL A 7 -11.75 -17.05 -10.00
CA VAL A 7 -10.49 -16.53 -10.52
C VAL A 7 -10.15 -17.40 -11.73
N LEU A 8 -10.39 -16.87 -12.94
CA LEU A 8 -10.30 -17.63 -14.19
C LEU A 8 -8.87 -18.10 -14.47
N SER A 9 -7.90 -17.36 -13.93
CA SER A 9 -6.49 -17.74 -13.95
C SER A 9 -5.71 -17.01 -12.85
N PRO A 10 -4.57 -17.53 -12.39
CA PRO A 10 -3.66 -16.80 -11.51
C PRO A 10 -3.22 -15.43 -12.04
N LEU A 11 -3.36 -15.17 -13.35
CA LEU A 11 -3.02 -13.90 -13.98
C LEU A 11 -4.05 -12.79 -13.69
N ASP A 12 -5.29 -13.16 -13.32
CA ASP A 12 -6.39 -12.22 -13.04
C ASP A 12 -6.06 -11.24 -11.90
N GLN A 13 -5.24 -11.65 -10.93
CA GLN A 13 -4.81 -10.79 -9.83
C GLN A 13 -3.90 -9.62 -10.28
N PHE A 14 -3.30 -9.72 -11.47
CA PHE A 14 -2.43 -8.69 -12.04
C PHE A 14 -3.17 -7.78 -13.02
N GLU A 15 -4.44 -8.04 -13.32
CA GLU A 15 -5.26 -7.11 -14.09
C GLU A 15 -5.41 -5.81 -13.30
N VAL A 16 -5.10 -4.68 -13.93
CA VAL A 16 -5.32 -3.36 -13.33
C VAL A 16 -6.80 -3.00 -13.49
N ARG A 17 -7.50 -2.88 -12.36
CA ARG A 17 -8.94 -2.64 -12.31
C ARG A 17 -9.24 -1.36 -11.56
N ASP A 18 -10.11 -0.53 -12.12
CA ASP A 18 -10.65 0.63 -11.43
C ASP A 18 -11.56 0.19 -10.29
N LEU A 19 -11.28 0.65 -9.07
CA LEU A 19 -12.14 0.41 -7.90
C LEU A 19 -13.06 1.60 -7.65
N LEU A 20 -12.52 2.82 -7.76
CA LEU A 20 -13.23 4.08 -7.65
C LEU A 20 -12.66 5.03 -8.70
N SER A 21 -13.50 5.69 -9.47
CA SER A 21 -13.04 6.65 -10.48
C SER A 21 -13.89 7.92 -10.47
N ILE A 22 -13.22 9.04 -10.76
CA ILE A 22 -13.80 10.36 -10.95
C ILE A 22 -13.56 10.74 -12.40
N ASN A 23 -14.64 10.98 -13.13
CA ASN A 23 -14.63 11.44 -14.51
C ASN A 23 -15.12 12.88 -14.57
N ALA A 24 -14.35 13.77 -15.18
CA ALA A 24 -14.74 15.15 -15.39
C ALA A 24 -14.58 15.54 -16.87
N ASN A 25 -15.65 15.36 -17.63
CA ASN A 25 -15.68 15.66 -19.08
C ASN A 25 -15.39 17.14 -19.37
N LEU A 26 -15.85 18.05 -18.51
CA LEU A 26 -15.64 19.49 -18.67
C LEU A 26 -14.17 19.91 -18.47
N LEU A 27 -13.37 19.09 -17.77
CA LEU A 27 -11.93 19.30 -17.53
C LEU A 27 -11.09 18.56 -18.58
N GLY A 28 -11.46 18.64 -19.86
CA GLY A 28 -10.71 18.01 -20.95
C GLY A 28 -10.69 16.47 -20.86
N ASN A 29 -11.83 15.87 -20.46
CA ASN A 29 -11.94 14.42 -20.22
C ASN A 29 -10.98 13.91 -19.13
N PHE A 30 -10.81 14.67 -18.05
CA PHE A 30 -10.02 14.25 -16.90
C PHE A 30 -10.59 12.96 -16.28
N HIS A 31 -9.75 11.95 -16.14
CA HIS A 31 -10.06 10.68 -15.50
C HIS A 31 -9.03 10.41 -14.40
N LEU A 32 -9.50 10.30 -13.16
CA LEU A 32 -8.69 9.90 -12.01
C LEU A 32 -9.32 8.68 -11.38
N SER A 33 -8.58 7.58 -11.26
CA SER A 33 -9.04 6.37 -10.59
C SER A 33 -8.11 5.89 -9.50
N LEU A 34 -8.70 5.35 -8.45
CA LEU A 34 -8.03 4.45 -7.51
C LEU A 34 -8.13 3.04 -8.09
N THR A 35 -7.05 2.58 -8.66
CA THR A 35 -6.93 1.20 -9.15
C THR A 35 -6.61 0.24 -8.01
N ASN A 36 -6.85 -1.05 -8.21
CA ASN A 36 -6.45 -2.10 -7.25
C ASN A 36 -4.96 -2.06 -6.90
N ILE A 37 -4.07 -1.97 -7.89
CA ILE A 37 -2.62 -1.83 -7.65
C ILE A 37 -2.31 -0.51 -6.94
N GLY A 38 -2.98 0.60 -7.31
CA GLY A 38 -2.85 1.88 -6.63
C GLY A 38 -3.25 1.82 -5.16
N LEU A 39 -4.32 1.10 -4.83
CA LEU A 39 -4.75 0.85 -3.46
C LEU A 39 -3.72 0.02 -2.69
N TYR A 40 -3.21 -1.08 -3.27
CA TYR A 40 -2.20 -1.92 -2.61
C TYR A 40 -0.93 -1.14 -2.30
N LEU A 41 -0.46 -0.33 -3.25
CA LEU A 41 0.71 0.53 -3.05
C LEU A 41 0.44 1.63 -2.02
N THR A 42 -0.75 2.22 -2.01
CA THR A 42 -1.14 3.24 -1.00
C THR A 42 -1.13 2.65 0.41
N ILE A 43 -1.69 1.44 0.59
CA ILE A 43 -1.63 0.72 1.87
C ILE A 43 -0.17 0.42 2.25
N GLY A 44 0.63 -0.06 1.29
CA GLY A 44 2.06 -0.32 1.51
C GLY A 44 2.84 0.92 1.98
N ILE A 45 2.66 2.05 1.29
CA ILE A 45 3.27 3.34 1.66
C ILE A 45 2.81 3.78 3.04
N PHE A 46 1.51 3.69 3.34
CA PHE A 46 0.97 4.03 4.65
C PHE A 46 1.63 3.21 5.77
N LEU A 47 1.78 1.90 5.59
CA LEU A 47 2.45 1.01 6.54
C LEU A 47 3.93 1.37 6.70
N ILE A 48 4.66 1.59 5.60
CA ILE A 48 6.08 1.96 5.63
C ILE A 48 6.29 3.29 6.36
N LEU A 49 5.50 4.31 6.03
CA LEU A 49 5.61 5.62 6.67
C LEU A 49 5.25 5.55 8.16
N THR A 50 4.20 4.84 8.52
CA THR A 50 3.80 4.66 9.92
C THR A 50 4.87 3.92 10.71
N TYR A 51 5.38 2.81 10.17
CA TYR A 51 6.47 2.05 10.77
C TYR A 51 7.73 2.92 10.93
N SER A 52 8.11 3.67 9.89
CA SER A 52 9.26 4.58 9.93
C SER A 52 9.10 5.66 11.00
N LEU A 53 7.92 6.26 11.15
CA LEU A 53 7.66 7.26 12.20
C LEU A 53 7.78 6.65 13.60
N LEU A 54 7.21 5.47 13.81
CA LEU A 54 7.26 4.76 15.10
C LEU A 54 8.69 4.32 15.46
N ALA A 55 9.44 3.80 14.48
CA ALA A 55 10.81 3.33 14.67
C ALA A 55 11.83 4.47 14.83
N THR A 56 11.60 5.61 14.17
CA THR A 56 12.39 6.84 14.39
C THR A 56 12.24 7.37 15.81
N ASN A 57 11.14 7.05 16.50
CA ASN A 57 10.93 7.33 17.93
C ASN A 57 11.24 8.79 18.32
N ASN A 58 10.83 9.76 17.50
CA ASN A 58 11.13 11.19 17.65
C ASN A 58 12.63 11.51 17.87
N ASN A 59 13.54 10.73 17.28
CA ASN A 59 14.99 10.87 17.44
C ASN A 59 15.47 10.81 18.90
N LYS A 60 14.73 10.09 19.78
CA LYS A 60 15.19 9.84 21.16
C LYS A 60 16.41 8.93 21.15
N ILE A 61 17.34 9.18 22.07
CA ILE A 61 18.57 8.39 22.22
C ILE A 61 18.26 6.97 22.73
N ILE A 62 17.28 6.82 23.62
CA ILE A 62 16.86 5.50 24.13
C ILE A 62 15.89 4.88 23.12
N PRO A 63 16.23 3.73 22.52
CA PRO A 63 15.37 3.06 21.54
C PRO A 63 14.12 2.48 22.20
N ASN A 64 13.01 2.47 21.47
CA ASN A 64 11.80 1.73 21.85
C ASN A 64 11.74 0.39 21.10
N ASN A 65 10.68 -0.41 21.33
CA ASN A 65 10.50 -1.70 20.66
C ASN A 65 10.46 -1.60 19.12
N TRP A 66 9.97 -0.49 18.56
CA TRP A 66 9.94 -0.25 17.11
C TRP A 66 11.32 0.03 16.55
N SER A 67 12.13 0.85 17.24
CA SER A 67 13.53 1.11 16.87
C SER A 67 14.35 -0.18 16.89
N ILE A 68 14.19 -1.01 17.93
CA ILE A 68 14.86 -2.31 18.04
C ILE A 68 14.39 -3.27 16.93
N SER A 69 13.09 -3.27 16.60
CA SER A 69 12.57 -4.05 15.47
C SER A 69 13.25 -3.64 14.15
N GLN A 70 13.45 -2.34 13.90
CA GLN A 70 14.12 -1.89 12.68
C GLN A 70 15.58 -2.34 12.63
N GLU A 71 16.28 -2.26 13.76
CA GLU A 71 17.66 -2.77 13.89
C GLU A 71 17.73 -4.28 13.67
N SER A 72 16.77 -5.06 14.20
CA SER A 72 16.73 -6.50 13.98
C SER A 72 16.50 -6.88 12.52
N ILE A 73 15.66 -6.14 11.79
CA ILE A 73 15.44 -6.35 10.36
C ILE A 73 16.73 -6.03 9.60
N TYR A 74 17.38 -4.91 9.93
CA TYR A 74 18.64 -4.52 9.32
C TYR A 74 19.72 -5.60 9.52
N ALA A 75 19.89 -6.10 10.75
CA ALA A 75 20.86 -7.15 11.09
C ALA A 75 20.51 -8.53 10.51
N THR A 76 19.28 -8.73 10.04
CA THR A 76 18.87 -9.99 9.38
C THR A 76 19.14 -9.95 7.89
N VAL A 77 18.97 -8.78 7.27
CA VAL A 77 19.13 -8.60 5.82
C VAL A 77 20.58 -8.34 5.42
N HIS A 78 21.33 -7.65 6.29
CA HIS A 78 22.76 -7.36 6.10
C HIS A 78 23.63 -8.43 6.76
#